data_AF-A0A526Z070-F1
#
_entry.id   AF-A0A526Z070-F1
#
_cell.length_a   1.000
_cell.length_b   1.000
_cell.length_c   1.000
_cell.angle_alpha   90.00
_cell.angle_beta   90.00
_cell.angle_gamma   90.00
#
_symmetry.space_group_name_H-M   'P 1'
#
loop_
_entity.id
_entity.type
_entity.pdbx_description
1 polymer ?
#
loop_
_entity_poly.entity_id
_entity_poly.type
_entity_poly.pdbx_seq_one_letter_code
_entity_poly.pdbx_strand_id
1 'polypeptide(L)'
;PLILVRDDRFELIDMISMFDESLCAYRRTQELAFQTVAEGQPYAAIKATVTDATLPNGESCDDAAPEAASRDISVTYHWDGTAYVKGSDALDKLAGENANRF
;
A
#
# COMPACT_ATOMS: atom_id res chain seq x y z
N PRO A 1 3.06 7.35 5.26
CA PRO A 1 4.49 7.63 4.97
C PRO A 1 5.36 6.49 5.51
N LEU A 2 6.42 6.11 4.79
CA LEU A 2 7.47 5.22 5.28
C LEU A 2 8.70 6.08 5.59
N ILE A 3 9.17 6.05 6.84
CA ILE A 3 10.19 6.97 7.35
C ILE A 3 11.30 6.15 8.02
N LEU A 4 12.54 6.47 7.67
CA LEU A 4 13.73 6.02 8.38
C LEU A 4 14.08 7.03 9.48
N VAL A 5 14.42 6.52 10.66
CA VAL A 5 15.00 7.31 11.76
C VAL A 5 16.47 6.94 11.88
N ARG A 6 17.38 7.88 11.59
CA ARG A 6 18.83 7.71 11.67
C ARG A 6 19.50 9.02 12.00
N ASP A 7 20.58 8.99 12.81
CA ASP A 7 21.39 10.16 13.16
C ASP A 7 20.55 11.35 13.67
N ASP A 8 19.56 11.04 14.53
CA ASP A 8 18.58 11.99 15.09
C ASP A 8 17.76 12.75 14.03
N ARG A 9 17.60 12.16 12.84
CA ARG A 9 16.85 12.71 11.71
C ARG A 9 15.79 11.76 11.20
N PHE A 10 14.69 12.35 10.71
CA PHE A 10 13.67 11.67 9.93
C PHE A 10 14.03 11.79 8.45
N GLU A 11 14.21 10.65 7.79
CA GLU A 11 14.46 10.55 6.35
C GLU A 11 13.23 9.90 5.69
N LEU A 12 12.58 10.61 4.78
CA LEU A 12 11.45 10.06 4.03
C LEU A 12 11.95 9.00 3.05
N ILE A 13 11.47 7.77 3.19
CA ILE A 13 11.71 6.69 2.22
C ILE A 13 10.67 6.78 1.12
N ASP A 14 9.39 6.87 1.49
CA ASP A 14 8.29 6.87 0.53
C ASP A 14 6.98 7.46 1.08
N MET A 15 6.15 7.95 0.17
CA MET A 15 4.77 8.35 0.41
C MET A 15 3.84 7.34 -0.25
N ILE A 16 3.51 6.28 0.48
CA ILE A 16 2.53 5.28 0.04
C ILE A 16 1.12 5.85 0.19
N SER A 17 0.47 6.15 -0.93
CA SER A 17 -0.91 6.64 -0.98
C SER A 17 -1.89 5.47 -1.03
N MET A 18 -2.77 5.40 -0.03
CA MET A 18 -3.87 4.43 0.03
C MET A 18 -5.19 5.12 -0.23
N PHE A 19 -6.20 4.35 -0.62
CA PHE A 19 -7.53 4.83 -0.94
C PHE A 19 -8.61 3.89 -0.40
N ASP A 20 -9.53 4.47 0.35
CA ASP A 20 -10.73 3.79 0.83
C ASP A 20 -11.97 4.47 0.23
N GLU A 21 -12.94 3.64 -0.16
CA GLU A 21 -14.21 4.08 -0.72
C GLU A 21 -15.34 3.30 -0.06
N SER A 22 -16.41 4.00 0.30
CA SER A 22 -17.61 3.38 0.86
C SER A 22 -18.83 3.95 0.14
N LEU A 23 -19.41 3.14 -0.75
CA LEU A 23 -20.66 3.44 -1.44
C LEU A 23 -21.78 2.56 -0.88
N CYS A 24 -23.03 2.76 -1.29
CA CYS A 24 -24.14 1.90 -0.85
C CYS A 24 -23.83 0.43 -1.19
N ALA A 25 -23.50 0.13 -2.46
CA ALA A 25 -23.42 -1.25 -2.93
C ALA A 25 -22.16 -2.00 -2.44
N TYR A 26 -21.07 -1.29 -2.15
CA TYR A 26 -19.80 -1.89 -1.74
C TYR A 26 -18.89 -0.95 -0.95
N ARG A 27 -17.90 -1.55 -0.30
CA ARG A 27 -16.75 -0.87 0.28
C ARG A 27 -15.47 -1.41 -0.36
N ARG A 28 -14.54 -0.51 -0.64
CA ARG A 28 -13.17 -0.82 -1.02
C ARG A 28 -12.22 -0.27 0.03
N THR A 29 -11.27 -1.09 0.48
CA THR A 29 -10.25 -0.69 1.45
C THR A 29 -8.86 -1.02 0.94
N GLN A 30 -7.89 -0.20 1.33
CA GLN A 30 -6.46 -0.43 1.10
C GLN A 30 -5.71 -0.42 2.42
N GLU A 31 -5.30 -1.59 2.87
CA GLU A 31 -4.58 -1.77 4.14
C GLU A 31 -3.09 -2.02 3.89
N LEU A 32 -2.22 -1.29 4.60
CA LEU A 32 -0.77 -1.39 4.45
C LEU A 32 -0.14 -2.17 5.60
N ALA A 33 0.66 -3.18 5.24
CA ALA A 33 1.49 -3.95 6.15
C ALA A 33 2.98 -3.84 5.77
N PHE A 34 3.85 -3.85 6.78
CA PHE A 34 5.30 -3.88 6.60
C PHE A 34 5.90 -5.14 7.18
N GLN A 35 6.90 -5.68 6.49
CA GLN A 35 7.68 -6.85 6.90
C GLN A 35 9.16 -6.59 6.61
N THR A 36 10.07 -7.19 7.39
CA THR A 36 11.49 -7.18 7.05
C THR A 36 11.88 -8.52 6.42
N VAL A 37 12.67 -8.49 5.33
CA VAL A 37 12.99 -9.70 4.54
C VAL A 37 14.23 -10.42 5.08
N ALA A 38 14.99 -9.79 5.97
CA ALA A 38 16.15 -10.37 6.65
C ALA A 38 16.24 -9.83 8.08
N GLU A 39 15.36 -10.32 8.96
CA GLU A 39 15.27 -9.86 10.35
C GLU A 39 16.63 -9.87 11.07
N GLY A 40 16.86 -8.82 11.86
CA GLY A 40 18.06 -8.67 12.68
C GLY A 40 19.29 -8.07 11.97
N GLN A 41 19.24 -7.84 10.66
CA GLN A 41 20.30 -7.13 9.95
C GLN A 41 20.07 -5.62 9.96
N PRO A 42 21.12 -4.80 10.25
CA PRO A 42 21.03 -3.35 10.02
C PRO A 42 20.65 -3.06 8.58
N TYR A 43 19.69 -2.16 8.40
CA TYR A 43 19.15 -1.79 7.09
C TYR A 43 18.62 -2.98 6.26
N ALA A 44 18.01 -3.96 6.94
CA ALA A 44 17.31 -5.05 6.28
C ALA A 44 16.27 -4.53 5.28
N ALA A 45 16.12 -5.24 4.16
CA ALA A 45 15.12 -4.87 3.16
C ALA A 45 13.71 -4.88 3.77
N ILE A 46 12.93 -3.85 3.43
CA ILE A 46 11.57 -3.64 3.94
C ILE A 46 10.61 -4.02 2.82
N LYS A 47 9.69 -4.96 3.07
CA LYS A 47 8.58 -5.24 2.18
C LYS A 47 7.35 -4.49 2.67
N ALA A 48 6.80 -3.62 1.82
CA ALA A 48 5.49 -3.02 2.01
C ALA A 48 4.48 -3.79 1.16
N THR A 49 3.36 -4.18 1.75
CA THR A 49 2.24 -4.83 1.04
C THR A 49 0.98 -4.04 1.31
N VAL A 50 0.32 -3.60 0.23
CA VAL A 50 -1.04 -3.07 0.28
C VAL A 50 -2.00 -4.16 -0.12
N THR A 51 -2.93 -4.50 0.77
CA THR A 51 -4.06 -5.37 0.48
C THR A 51 -5.23 -4.49 0.03
N ASP A 52 -5.59 -4.61 -1.25
CA ASP A 52 -6.66 -3.86 -1.92
C ASP A 52 -7.89 -4.77 -2.02
N ALA A 53 -8.89 -4.53 -1.18
CA ALA A 53 -10.06 -5.39 -1.03
C ALA A 53 -11.34 -4.63 -1.37
N THR A 54 -12.23 -5.25 -2.14
CA THR A 54 -13.60 -4.79 -2.43
C THR A 54 -14.59 -5.82 -1.94
N LEU A 55 -15.56 -5.38 -1.12
CA LEU A 55 -16.58 -6.23 -0.52
C LEU A 55 -17.97 -5.60 -0.70
N PRO A 56 -19.00 -6.39 -1.05
CA PRO A 56 -20.39 -5.92 -0.99
C PRO A 56 -20.75 -5.46 0.43
N ASN A 57 -21.50 -4.37 0.56
CA ASN A 57 -21.94 -3.88 1.87
C ASN A 57 -23.19 -4.60 2.40
N GLY A 58 -23.86 -5.41 1.57
CA GLY A 58 -25.09 -6.11 1.95
C GLY A 58 -26.31 -5.18 2.08
N GLU A 59 -26.16 -3.91 1.72
CA GLU A 59 -27.26 -2.94 1.63
C GLU A 59 -28.09 -3.18 0.36
N SER A 60 -29.39 -2.93 0.44
CA SER A 60 -30.26 -2.94 -0.75
C SER A 60 -30.10 -1.63 -1.49
N CYS A 61 -29.32 -1.67 -2.57
CA CYS A 61 -29.06 -0.53 -3.44
C CYS A 61 -29.69 -0.77 -4.81
N ASP A 62 -29.99 0.31 -5.54
CA ASP A 62 -30.51 0.20 -6.90
C ASP A 62 -29.48 -0.41 -7.87
N ASP A 63 -28.19 -0.15 -7.62
CA ASP A 63 -27.07 -0.71 -8.37
C ASP A 63 -26.67 -2.10 -7.88
N ALA A 64 -26.31 -2.98 -8.81
CA ALA A 64 -25.78 -4.29 -8.48
C ALA A 64 -24.42 -4.17 -7.77
N ALA A 65 -24.26 -4.87 -6.64
CA ALA A 65 -22.98 -4.94 -5.96
C ALA A 65 -21.93 -5.65 -6.85
N PRO A 66 -20.69 -5.13 -6.89
CA PRO A 66 -19.59 -5.83 -7.56
C PRO A 66 -19.29 -7.17 -6.87
N GLU A 67 -18.64 -8.07 -7.59
CA GLU A 67 -18.09 -9.28 -7.01
C GLU A 67 -17.01 -8.92 -5.97
N ALA A 68 -16.98 -9.67 -4.87
CA ALA A 68 -15.94 -9.52 -3.87
C ALA A 68 -14.58 -9.87 -4.47
N ALA A 69 -13.60 -8.98 -4.32
CA ALA A 69 -12.26 -9.17 -4.86
C ALA A 69 -11.22 -8.68 -3.86
N SER A 70 -10.08 -9.35 -3.83
CA SER A 70 -8.92 -8.93 -3.03
C SER A 70 -7.64 -9.24 -3.78
N ARG A 71 -6.68 -8.32 -3.72
CA ARG A 71 -5.34 -8.51 -4.27
C ARG A 71 -4.29 -7.85 -3.38
N ASP A 72 -3.12 -8.47 -3.32
CA ASP A 72 -1.95 -7.91 -2.66
C ASP A 72 -1.02 -7.25 -3.68
N ILE A 73 -0.63 -6.01 -3.40
CA ILE A 73 0.37 -5.27 -4.18
C ILE A 73 1.57 -5.04 -3.26
N SER A 74 2.75 -5.51 -3.66
CA SER A 74 3.96 -5.38 -2.83
C SER A 74 5.10 -4.66 -3.53
N VAL A 75 5.86 -3.91 -2.73
CA VAL A 75 7.15 -3.32 -3.09
C VAL A 75 8.17 -3.70 -2.02
N THR A 76 9.37 -4.10 -2.44
CA THR A 76 10.50 -4.28 -1.53
C THR A 76 11.46 -3.10 -1.67
N TYR A 77 11.79 -2.46 -0.57
CA TYR A 77 12.77 -1.38 -0.47
C TYR A 77 14.10 -1.97 -0.01
N HIS A 78 15.16 -1.67 -0.76
CA HIS A 78 16.51 -2.16 -0.49
C HIS A 78 17.43 -1.00 -0.09
N TRP A 79 18.31 -1.25 0.87
CA TRP A 79 19.36 -0.32 1.22
C TRP A 79 20.48 -0.33 0.17
N ASP A 80 20.87 0.84 -0.33
CA ASP A 80 21.97 0.98 -1.31
C ASP A 80 23.32 1.40 -0.70
N GLY A 81 23.38 1.53 0.63
CA GLY A 81 24.53 2.10 1.35
C GLY A 81 24.26 3.51 1.88
N THR A 82 23.32 4.24 1.28
CA THR A 82 23.03 5.64 1.60
C THR A 82 21.57 5.91 1.90
N ALA A 83 20.66 5.26 1.17
CA ALA A 83 19.21 5.42 1.26
C ALA A 83 18.50 4.09 0.93
N TYR A 84 17.19 4.05 1.21
CA TYR A 84 16.32 2.98 0.72
C TYR A 84 15.81 3.30 -0.69
N VAL A 85 15.87 2.32 -1.58
CA VAL A 85 15.43 2.41 -2.98
C VAL A 85 14.31 1.41 -3.25
N LYS A 86 13.25 1.84 -3.94
CA LYS A 86 12.16 0.95 -4.39
C LYS A 86 12.67 -0.10 -5.38
N GLY A 87 12.29 -1.35 -5.17
CA GLY A 87 12.49 -2.42 -6.14
C GLY A 87 11.47 -2.45 -7.29
N SER A 88 10.35 -1.72 -7.19
CA SER A 88 9.33 -1.64 -8.25
C SER A 88 8.45 -0.38 -8.11
N ASP A 89 7.71 -0.07 -9.17
CA ASP A 89 6.75 1.05 -9.25
C ASP A 89 5.30 0.62 -8.92
N ALA A 90 5.11 -0.55 -8.30
CA ALA A 90 3.78 -1.16 -8.16
C ALA A 90 2.81 -0.32 -7.31
N LEU A 91 3.30 0.29 -6.22
CA LEU A 91 2.48 1.19 -5.38
C LEU A 91 2.26 2.56 -6.03
N ASP A 92 3.16 3.02 -6.90
CA ASP A 92 2.96 4.25 -7.68
C ASP A 92 1.86 4.05 -8.74
N LYS A 93 1.84 2.86 -9.38
CA LYS A 93 0.75 2.45 -10.26
C LYS A 93 -0.58 2.37 -9.53
N LEU A 94 -0.61 1.78 -8.33
CA LEU A 94 -1.82 1.73 -7.50
C LEU A 94 -2.32 3.15 -7.17
N ALA A 95 -1.42 4.07 -6.81
CA ALA A 95 -1.79 5.47 -6.59
C ALA A 95 -2.35 6.14 -7.85
N GLY A 96 -1.78 5.86 -9.03
CA GLY A 96 -2.31 6.32 -10.32
C GLY A 96 -3.69 5.76 -10.64
N GLU A 97 -3.94 4.47 -10.37
CA GLU A 97 -5.27 3.84 -10.49
C GLU A 97 -6.30 4.51 -9.59
N ASN A 98 -5.92 4.83 -8.35
CA ASN A 98 -6.79 5.54 -7.42
C ASN A 98 -7.09 6.97 -7.90
N ALA A 99 -6.11 7.68 -8.46
CA ALA A 99 -6.27 9.06 -8.93
C ALA A 99 -7.16 9.16 -10.18
N ASN A 100 -7.08 8.22 -11.12
CA ASN A 100 -7.91 8.20 -12.34
C ASN A 100 -9.41 7.94 -12.09
N ARG A 101 -9.79 7.64 -10.84
CA ARG A 101 -11.16 7.36 -10.43
C ARG A 101 -11.96 8.64 -10.13
N PHE A 102 -11.30 9.81 -10.10
CA PHE A 102 -11.89 11.13 -9.86
C PHE A 102 -11.66 12.10 -11.01
#